data_AF-A0A0S7ZJG6-F1
#
_entry.id   AF-A0A0S7ZJG6-F1
#
_cell.length_a   1.000
_cell.length_b   1.000
_cell.length_c   1.000
_cell.angle_alpha   90.00
_cell.angle_beta   90.00
_cell.angle_gamma   90.00
#
_symmetry.space_group_name_H-M   'P 1'
#
loop_
_entity.id
_entity.type
_entity.pdbx_description
1 polymer ?
#
loop_
_entity_poly.entity_id
_entity_poly.type
_entity_poly.pdbx_seq_one_letter_code
_entity_poly.pdbx_strand_id
1 'polypeptide(L)'
;RGEDTGVLLLLAMTERKIRLEIGYGLEGTIPDGLAGDIIDKSILPSLRTGQYGTGLLKGVQAVSGIIAKAYGVELDSSYIKESKKYTSRGLSGVSPILFIIIFLFFFGGGRFLWPLLFLGGVSRRGFYGGGFGSSSFRGGGFSGFGGGGFGGGGASRGF
;
A
#
# COMPACT_ATOMS: atom_id res chain seq x y z
N ARG A 1 0.39 8.44 -30.80
CA ARG A 1 0.30 7.04 -30.29
C ARG A 1 1.22 6.22 -31.18
N GLY A 2 2.29 5.63 -30.63
CA GLY A 2 3.23 4.81 -31.42
C GLY A 2 4.72 5.12 -31.27
N GLU A 3 5.14 5.95 -30.30
CA GLU A 3 6.56 6.24 -30.08
C GLU A 3 7.20 5.40 -28.98
N ASP A 4 6.44 4.49 -28.33
CA ASP A 4 6.92 3.66 -27.22
C ASP A 4 7.70 4.45 -26.15
N THR A 5 7.18 5.62 -25.78
CA THR A 5 7.75 6.49 -24.74
C THR A 5 7.19 6.21 -23.34
N GLY A 6 6.71 4.99 -23.13
CA GLY A 6 6.17 4.55 -21.84
C GLY A 6 7.27 4.17 -20.85
N VAL A 7 7.01 4.37 -19.56
CA VAL A 7 7.83 3.81 -18.48
C VAL A 7 6.91 3.13 -17.48
N LEU A 8 7.28 1.91 -17.07
CA LEU A 8 6.54 1.12 -16.09
C LEU A 8 7.43 0.80 -14.89
N LEU A 9 7.01 1.25 -13.71
CA LEU A 9 7.63 0.86 -12.44
C LEU A 9 6.71 -0.11 -11.70
N LEU A 10 7.15 -1.35 -11.53
CA LEU A 10 6.40 -2.42 -10.90
C LEU A 10 7.06 -2.85 -9.60
N LEU A 11 6.29 -2.86 -8.51
CA LEU A 11 6.71 -3.33 -7.20
C LEU A 11 5.86 -4.53 -6.77
N ALA A 12 6.51 -5.68 -6.62
CA ALA A 12 5.92 -6.90 -6.10
C ALA A 12 6.30 -7.02 -4.61
N MET A 13 5.36 -6.66 -3.72
CA MET A 13 5.63 -6.56 -2.27
C MET A 13 5.92 -7.92 -1.63
N THR A 14 5.20 -8.97 -2.02
CA THR A 14 5.33 -10.31 -1.44
C THR A 14 6.67 -10.93 -1.82
N GLU A 15 7.04 -10.82 -3.09
CA GLU A 15 8.28 -11.34 -3.67
C GLU A 15 9.49 -10.44 -3.37
N ARG A 16 9.24 -9.24 -2.84
CA ARG A 16 10.21 -8.15 -2.68
C ARG A 16 11.04 -7.91 -3.93
N LYS A 17 10.34 -7.78 -5.05
CA LYS A 17 10.95 -7.51 -6.36
C LYS A 17 10.48 -6.18 -6.89
N ILE A 18 11.37 -5.47 -7.55
CA ILE A 18 11.08 -4.25 -8.28
C ILE A 18 11.60 -4.37 -9.70
N ARG A 19 10.82 -3.84 -10.65
CA ARG A 19 11.17 -3.81 -12.07
C ARG A 19 10.83 -2.45 -12.65
N LEU A 20 11.77 -1.92 -13.43
CA LEU A 20 11.59 -0.73 -14.23
C LEU A 20 11.70 -1.14 -15.70
N GLU A 21 10.61 -0.99 -16.45
CA GLU A 21 10.57 -1.23 -17.89
C GLU A 21 10.48 0.10 -18.63
N ILE A 22 11.21 0.20 -19.72
CA ILE A 22 11.37 1.42 -20.51
C ILE A 22 10.99 1.07 -21.94
N GLY A 23 10.09 1.87 -22.51
CA GLY A 23 9.73 1.70 -23.91
C GLY A 23 10.88 2.12 -24.83
N TYR A 24 10.90 1.54 -26.03
CA TYR A 24 11.99 1.68 -26.98
C TYR A 24 12.31 3.15 -27.32
N GLY A 25 11.31 4.02 -27.37
CA GLY A 25 11.49 5.46 -27.63
C GLY A 25 12.26 6.22 -26.55
N LEU A 26 12.45 5.63 -25.37
CA LEU A 26 13.19 6.23 -24.26
C LEU A 26 14.55 5.57 -24.00
N GLU A 27 14.94 4.51 -24.72
CA GLU A 27 16.23 3.83 -24.49
C GLU A 27 17.44 4.76 -24.69
N GLY A 28 17.36 5.69 -25.65
CA GLY A 28 18.41 6.69 -25.87
C GLY A 28 18.58 7.67 -24.70
N THR A 29 17.53 7.85 -23.91
CA THR A 29 17.52 8.76 -22.74
C THR A 29 17.79 8.01 -21.44
N ILE A 30 17.20 6.83 -21.28
CA ILE A 30 17.33 5.96 -20.13
C ILE A 30 17.68 4.55 -20.63
N PRO A 31 18.99 4.25 -20.79
CA PRO A 31 19.43 2.90 -21.11
C PRO A 31 19.32 1.97 -19.90
N ASP A 32 19.39 0.65 -20.13
CA ASP A 32 19.28 -0.39 -19.10
C ASP A 32 20.19 -0.18 -17.89
N GLY A 33 21.43 0.25 -18.13
CA GLY A 33 22.39 0.53 -17.06
C GLY A 33 21.92 1.67 -16.16
N LEU A 34 21.36 2.73 -16.75
CA LEU A 34 20.82 3.86 -16.00
C LEU A 34 19.54 3.45 -15.25
N ALA A 35 18.70 2.64 -15.87
CA ALA A 35 17.50 2.08 -15.24
C ALA A 35 17.86 1.25 -13.99
N GLY A 36 18.88 0.39 -14.09
CA GLY A 36 19.42 -0.36 -12.97
C GLY A 36 19.98 0.54 -11.87
N ASP A 37 20.75 1.56 -12.25
CA ASP A 37 21.31 2.55 -11.32
C ASP A 37 20.23 3.31 -10.54
N ILE A 38 19.12 3.68 -11.18
CA ILE A 38 17.98 4.32 -10.51
C ILE A 38 17.40 3.39 -9.45
N ILE A 39 17.19 2.12 -9.79
CA ILE A 39 16.68 1.14 -8.83
C ILE A 39 17.65 1.00 -7.65
N ASP A 40 18.93 0.84 -7.94
CA ASP A 40 19.95 0.54 -6.93
C ASP A 40 20.22 1.71 -5.99
N LYS A 41 20.29 2.93 -6.51
CA LYS A 41 20.69 4.13 -5.76
C LYS A 41 19.50 4.88 -5.17
N SER A 42 18.39 4.97 -5.90
CA SER A 42 17.26 5.82 -5.50
C SER A 42 16.16 5.04 -4.79
N ILE A 43 15.91 3.79 -5.20
CA ILE A 43 14.74 3.04 -4.76
C ILE A 43 15.08 2.02 -3.66
N LEU A 44 16.04 1.13 -3.91
CA LEU A 44 16.41 0.03 -3.00
C LEU A 44 16.68 0.46 -1.56
N PRO A 45 17.38 1.57 -1.26
CA PRO A 45 17.65 1.96 0.12
C PRO A 45 16.36 2.21 0.92
N SER A 46 15.36 2.82 0.30
CA SER A 46 14.07 3.07 0.94
C SER A 46 13.23 1.79 1.04
N LEU A 47 13.24 0.93 0.02
CA LEU A 47 12.52 -0.35 0.07
C LEU A 47 13.03 -1.28 1.18
N ARG A 48 14.36 -1.36 1.37
CA ARG A 48 14.99 -2.18 2.43
C ARG A 48 14.60 -1.76 3.84
N THR A 49 14.25 -0.48 4.03
CA THR A 49 13.79 0.06 5.33
C THR A 49 12.27 0.01 5.49
N GLY A 50 11.55 -0.63 4.56
CA GLY A 50 10.08 -0.72 4.55
C GLY A 50 9.39 0.59 4.13
N GLN A 51 10.15 1.58 3.65
CA GLN A 51 9.60 2.87 3.19
C GLN A 51 9.23 2.80 1.71
N TYR A 52 8.24 1.97 1.38
CA TYR A 52 7.82 1.72 -0.02
C TYR A 52 7.40 2.98 -0.77
N GLY A 53 6.53 3.81 -0.16
CA GLY A 53 6.07 5.05 -0.77
C GLY A 53 7.21 6.03 -1.07
N THR A 54 8.14 6.19 -0.12
CA THR A 54 9.34 7.01 -0.32
C THR A 54 10.22 6.47 -1.44
N GLY A 55 10.42 5.16 -1.50
CA GLY A 55 11.22 4.51 -2.55
C GLY A 55 10.62 4.69 -3.94
N LEU A 56 9.31 4.49 -4.08
CA LEU A 56 8.61 4.71 -5.34
C LEU A 56 8.64 6.18 -5.77
N LEU A 57 8.41 7.12 -4.83
CA LEU A 57 8.47 8.55 -5.12
C LEU A 57 9.86 8.96 -5.64
N LYS A 58 10.93 8.52 -4.98
CA LYS A 58 12.31 8.77 -5.42
C LYS A 58 12.60 8.17 -6.80
N GLY A 59 12.10 6.96 -7.06
CA GLY A 59 12.20 6.32 -8.37
C GLY A 59 11.54 7.15 -9.48
N VAL A 60 10.29 7.57 -9.25
CA VAL A 60 9.53 8.41 -10.18
C VAL A 60 10.24 9.75 -10.40
N GLN A 61 10.69 10.42 -9.35
CA GLN A 61 11.42 11.68 -9.44
C GLN A 61 12.73 11.56 -10.23
N ALA A 62 13.47 10.47 -10.03
CA ALA A 62 14.70 10.23 -10.78
C ALA A 62 14.40 10.05 -12.28
N VAL A 63 13.46 9.17 -12.62
CA VAL A 63 13.06 8.91 -14.00
C VAL A 63 12.51 10.18 -14.67
N SER A 64 11.55 10.85 -14.04
CA SER A 64 10.95 12.05 -14.62
C SER A 64 11.97 13.17 -14.78
N GLY A 65 12.88 13.36 -13.81
CA GLY A 65 13.95 14.35 -13.89
C GLY A 65 14.91 14.12 -15.06
N ILE A 66 15.25 12.87 -15.34
CA ILE A 66 16.09 12.51 -16.49
C ILE A 66 15.37 12.81 -17.80
N ILE A 67 14.11 12.39 -17.93
CA ILE A 67 13.28 12.64 -19.12
C ILE A 67 13.13 14.16 -19.33
N ALA A 68 12.73 14.88 -18.29
CA ALA A 68 12.53 16.33 -18.35
C ALA A 68 13.80 17.06 -18.81
N LYS A 69 14.97 16.69 -18.27
CA LYS A 69 16.26 17.24 -18.69
C LYS A 69 16.55 16.94 -20.16
N ALA A 70 16.27 15.73 -20.65
CA ALA A 70 16.51 15.35 -22.03
C ALA A 70 15.61 16.10 -23.02
N TYR A 71 14.37 16.39 -22.64
CA TYR A 71 13.41 17.12 -23.48
C TYR A 71 13.37 18.64 -23.21
N GLY A 72 14.23 19.15 -22.32
CA GLY A 72 14.28 20.58 -21.97
C GLY A 72 13.02 21.10 -21.27
N VAL A 73 12.29 20.23 -20.56
CA VAL A 73 11.07 20.58 -19.82
C VAL A 73 11.42 20.84 -18.37
N GLU A 74 10.88 21.92 -17.78
CA GLU A 74 10.94 22.12 -16.34
C GLU A 74 9.80 21.37 -15.66
N LEU A 75 10.14 20.50 -14.71
CA LEU A 75 9.14 19.84 -13.87
C LEU A 75 8.68 20.81 -12.80
N ASP A 76 7.47 21.32 -12.93
CA ASP A 76 6.85 22.07 -11.85
C ASP A 76 6.64 21.14 -10.64
N SER A 77 7.31 21.48 -9.54
CA SER A 77 7.23 20.72 -8.30
C SER A 77 5.87 20.86 -7.61
N SER A 78 5.01 21.76 -8.07
CA SER A 78 3.64 21.96 -7.58
C SER A 78 2.73 20.74 -7.78
N TYR A 79 3.07 19.85 -8.73
CA TYR A 79 2.30 18.62 -9.01
C TYR A 79 2.53 17.51 -7.97
N ILE A 80 3.56 17.61 -7.13
CA ILE A 80 3.68 16.74 -5.95
C ILE A 80 2.79 17.32 -4.86
N LYS A 81 1.48 17.11 -5.02
CA LYS A 81 0.53 17.28 -3.93
C LYS A 81 0.90 16.20 -2.91
N GLU A 82 1.69 16.58 -1.90
CA GLU A 82 1.96 15.72 -0.74
C GLU A 82 0.64 15.04 -0.40
N SER A 83 0.59 13.72 -0.53
CA SER A 83 -0.58 12.98 -0.11
C SER A 83 -0.78 13.38 1.33
N LYS A 84 -1.89 14.08 1.61
CA LYS A 84 -2.26 14.48 2.97
C LYS A 84 -2.00 13.25 3.80
N LYS A 85 -1.05 13.33 4.75
CA LYS A 85 -0.85 12.25 5.71
C LYS A 85 -2.25 11.97 6.21
N TYR A 86 -2.81 10.82 5.82
CA TYR A 86 -3.91 10.25 6.55
C TYR A 86 -3.25 9.93 7.88
N THR A 87 -3.24 10.93 8.77
CA THR A 87 -3.27 10.64 10.17
C THR A 87 -4.50 9.76 10.24
N SER A 88 -4.28 8.45 10.29
CA SER A 88 -5.18 7.60 11.03
C SER A 88 -5.26 8.35 12.35
N ARG A 89 -6.33 9.12 12.47
CA ARG A 89 -6.79 9.62 13.74
C ARG A 89 -7.08 8.31 14.44
N GLY A 90 -6.03 7.74 15.04
CA GLY A 90 -6.16 6.68 15.99
C GLY A 90 -7.27 7.13 16.92
N LEU A 91 -7.99 6.18 17.47
CA LEU A 91 -9.04 6.41 18.45
C LEU A 91 -8.48 7.06 19.76
N SER A 92 -7.47 7.93 19.69
CA SER A 92 -7.04 8.85 20.73
C SER A 92 -8.07 9.95 21.02
N GLY A 93 -9.16 10.02 20.24
CA GLY A 93 -10.29 10.92 20.46
C GLY A 93 -11.41 10.36 21.34
N VAL A 94 -11.42 9.04 21.64
CA VAL A 94 -12.24 8.55 22.75
C VAL A 94 -11.44 8.80 24.01
N SER A 95 -11.87 9.81 24.77
CA SER A 95 -11.34 10.06 26.12
C SER A 95 -11.28 8.72 26.87
N PRO A 96 -10.18 8.39 27.56
CA PRO A 96 -10.09 7.17 28.37
C PRO A 96 -11.27 7.07 29.36
N ILE A 97 -11.87 8.20 29.74
CA ILE A 97 -13.13 8.27 30.48
C ILE A 97 -14.29 7.53 29.79
N LEU A 98 -14.49 7.69 28.48
CA LEU A 98 -15.56 7.00 27.73
C LEU A 98 -15.32 5.48 27.70
N PHE A 99 -14.07 5.05 27.52
CA PHE A 99 -13.71 3.64 27.57
C PHE A 99 -13.92 3.05 28.97
N ILE A 100 -13.56 3.78 30.02
CA ILE A 100 -13.79 3.39 31.42
C ILE A 100 -15.30 3.35 31.73
N ILE A 101 -16.11 4.30 31.25
CA ILE A 101 -17.57 4.29 31.44
C ILE A 101 -18.19 3.06 30.78
N ILE A 102 -17.83 2.75 29.54
CA ILE A 102 -18.33 1.57 28.81
C ILE A 102 -17.85 0.28 29.49
N PHE A 103 -16.59 0.23 29.90
CA PHE A 103 -16.01 -0.92 30.60
C PHE A 103 -16.67 -1.14 31.96
N LEU A 104 -16.93 -0.09 32.74
CA LEU A 104 -17.59 -0.19 34.04
C LEU A 104 -19.08 -0.53 33.90
N PHE A 105 -19.72 -0.10 32.81
CA PHE A 105 -21.10 -0.47 32.47
C PHE A 105 -21.22 -1.97 32.10
N PHE A 106 -20.28 -2.51 31.33
CA PHE A 106 -20.28 -3.93 30.91
C PHE A 106 -19.68 -4.89 31.95
N PHE A 107 -18.63 -4.49 32.66
CA PHE A 107 -17.87 -5.34 33.61
C PHE A 107 -18.03 -4.97 35.08
N GLY A 108 -18.32 -3.71 35.40
CA GLY A 108 -18.27 -3.18 36.78
C GLY A 108 -19.56 -3.30 37.62
N GLY A 109 -20.67 -3.79 37.07
CA GLY A 109 -21.90 -3.93 37.87
C GLY A 109 -23.19 -4.23 37.10
N GLY A 110 -23.18 -4.24 35.77
CA GLY A 110 -24.37 -4.52 34.95
C GLY A 110 -24.95 -5.94 35.06
N ARG A 111 -24.23 -6.90 35.67
CA ARG A 111 -24.75 -8.26 35.87
C ARG A 111 -25.91 -8.34 36.89
N PHE A 112 -26.14 -7.28 37.67
CA PHE A 112 -27.19 -7.27 38.69
C PHE A 112 -28.50 -6.62 38.22
N LEU A 113 -28.45 -5.77 37.18
CA LEU A 113 -29.63 -5.05 36.66
C LEU A 113 -30.18 -5.61 35.35
N TRP A 114 -29.36 -6.31 34.56
CA TRP A 114 -29.83 -6.97 33.34
C TRP A 114 -30.90 -8.06 33.56
N PRO A 115 -30.93 -8.85 34.65
CA PRO A 115 -31.99 -9.85 34.86
C PRO A 115 -33.38 -9.24 35.09
N LEU A 116 -33.45 -7.95 35.47
CA LEU A 116 -34.70 -7.27 35.83
C LEU A 116 -35.39 -6.64 34.62
N LEU A 117 -34.65 -6.38 33.53
CA LEU A 117 -35.20 -5.95 32.24
C LEU A 117 -35.68 -7.13 31.38
N PHE A 118 -35.28 -8.35 31.73
CA PHE A 118 -35.72 -9.61 31.09
C PHE A 118 -36.66 -10.47 31.97
N LEU A 119 -37.25 -9.91 33.03
CA LEU A 119 -38.17 -10.64 33.92
C LEU A 119 -39.63 -10.67 33.41
N GLY A 120 -39.86 -10.24 32.16
CA GLY A 120 -41.14 -10.29 31.46
C GLY A 120 -41.29 -11.51 30.56
N GLY A 121 -41.10 -12.72 31.09
CA GLY A 121 -41.71 -13.92 30.51
C GLY A 121 -40.83 -14.85 29.67
N VAL A 122 -41.07 -16.14 29.95
CA VAL A 122 -40.96 -17.27 29.03
C VAL A 122 -39.58 -17.96 28.92
N SER A 123 -39.41 -18.95 29.80
CA SER A 123 -39.06 -20.33 29.45
C SER A 123 -37.67 -20.66 28.86
N ARG A 124 -36.90 -21.36 29.69
CA ARG A 124 -36.14 -22.60 29.38
C ARG A 124 -36.01 -23.02 27.90
N ARG A 125 -34.75 -23.16 27.44
CA ARG A 125 -34.15 -24.02 26.38
C ARG A 125 -33.26 -23.11 25.54
N GLY A 126 -31.94 -23.20 25.65
CA GLY A 126 -31.18 -24.32 25.12
C GLY A 126 -30.82 -24.03 23.66
N PHE A 127 -29.55 -24.26 23.32
CA PHE A 127 -29.02 -24.54 21.98
C PHE A 127 -28.58 -23.40 21.03
N TYR A 128 -27.43 -23.69 20.40
CA TYR A 128 -26.72 -23.05 19.28
C TYR A 128 -26.06 -21.69 19.58
N GLY A 129 -24.81 -21.43 19.23
CA GLY A 129 -23.84 -22.10 18.37
C GLY A 129 -22.78 -21.07 17.97
N GLY A 130 -21.61 -21.53 17.52
CA GLY A 130 -20.64 -20.67 16.84
C GLY A 130 -19.27 -20.61 17.50
N GLY A 131 -18.44 -21.62 17.23
CA GLY A 131 -17.00 -21.49 17.38
C GLY A 131 -16.47 -20.45 16.39
N PHE A 132 -15.70 -19.49 16.90
CA PHE A 132 -14.97 -18.55 16.07
C PHE A 132 -13.74 -19.25 15.50
N GLY A 133 -13.90 -19.79 14.29
CA GLY A 133 -12.83 -20.33 13.47
C GLY A 133 -11.87 -19.24 13.02
N SER A 134 -10.61 -19.45 13.35
CA SER A 134 -9.42 -18.69 12.98
C SER A 134 -9.19 -18.64 11.47
N SER A 135 -9.04 -17.41 10.96
CA SER A 135 -8.08 -16.98 9.93
C SER A 135 -7.63 -18.00 8.87
N SER A 136 -8.09 -17.80 7.64
CA SER A 136 -7.43 -18.29 6.43
C SER A 136 -7.60 -17.26 5.32
N PHE A 137 -6.78 -16.21 5.31
CA PHE A 137 -6.60 -15.40 4.11
C PHE A 137 -5.70 -16.17 3.16
N ARG A 138 -6.34 -16.92 2.27
CA ARG A 138 -5.72 -17.63 1.16
C ARG A 138 -5.30 -16.59 0.13
N GLY A 139 -4.01 -16.26 0.10
CA GLY A 139 -3.40 -15.41 -0.92
C GLY A 139 -3.60 -16.02 -2.30
N GLY A 140 -4.54 -15.44 -3.07
CA GLY A 140 -4.81 -15.77 -4.45
C GLY A 140 -3.80 -15.09 -5.38
N GLY A 141 -3.30 -15.86 -6.34
CA GLY A 141 -2.18 -15.53 -7.20
C GLY A 141 -2.40 -14.32 -8.10
N PHE A 142 -1.25 -13.80 -8.54
CA PHE A 142 -1.14 -12.80 -9.59
C PHE A 142 -1.69 -13.37 -10.90
N SER A 143 -2.90 -12.96 -11.27
CA SER A 143 -3.43 -13.15 -12.62
C SER A 143 -2.62 -12.30 -13.58
N GLY A 144 -2.09 -12.95 -14.61
CA GLY A 144 -1.24 -12.36 -15.62
C GLY A 144 -1.91 -11.18 -16.32
N PHE A 145 -1.14 -10.11 -16.48
CA PHE A 145 -1.49 -9.02 -17.37
C PHE A 145 -1.34 -9.52 -18.81
N GLY A 146 -2.45 -9.48 -19.56
CA GLY A 146 -2.53 -9.80 -20.97
C GLY A 146 -1.61 -8.90 -21.80
N GLY A 147 -0.94 -9.52 -22.77
CA GLY A 147 0.18 -8.97 -23.52
C GLY A 147 -0.16 -7.73 -24.35
N GLY A 148 0.52 -6.62 -24.01
CA GLY A 148 1.04 -5.65 -24.96
C GLY A 148 2.55 -5.62 -24.74
N GLY A 149 3.34 -5.94 -25.78
CA GLY A 149 4.78 -6.07 -25.65
C GLY A 149 5.46 -4.72 -25.41
N PHE A 150 5.95 -4.51 -24.19
CA PHE A 150 7.02 -3.54 -23.97
C PHE A 150 8.32 -4.21 -24.46
N GLY A 151 8.70 -3.91 -25.71
CA GLY A 151 9.87 -4.50 -26.37
C GLY A 151 11.19 -3.80 -26.08
N GLY A 152 11.20 -2.82 -25.17
CA GLY A 152 12.38 -2.05 -24.83
C GLY A 152 13.13 -2.56 -23.59
N GLY A 153 14.21 -1.85 -23.29
CA GLY A 153 15.10 -2.07 -22.16
C GLY A 153 14.46 -1.99 -20.77
N GLY A 154 15.12 -2.56 -19.76
CA GLY A 154 14.66 -2.50 -18.38
C GLY A 154 15.57 -3.19 -17.37
N ALA A 155 15.34 -2.91 -16.09
CA ALA A 155 16.09 -3.49 -14.98
C ALA A 155 15.18 -4.09 -13.92
N SER A 156 15.59 -5.21 -13.32
CA SER A 156 14.91 -5.84 -12.18
C SER A 156 15.87 -6.09 -11.02
N ARG A 157 15.37 -5.94 -9.79
CA ARG A 157 16.12 -6.16 -8.54
C ARG A 157 15.22 -6.78 -7.47
N GLY A 158 15.84 -7.53 -6.56
CA GLY A 158 15.21 -8.02 -5.31
C GLY A 158 15.73 -7.24 -4.10
N PHE A 159 14.95 -7.19 -3.01
CA PHE A 159 15.30 -6.45 -1.78
C PHE A 159 14.81 -7.09 -0.48
#